data_AF-A0A7W1Z7D2-F1
#
_entry.id   AF-A0A7W1Z7D2-F1
#
_cell.length_a   1.000
_cell.length_b   1.000
_cell.length_c   1.000
_cell.angle_alpha   90.00
_cell.angle_beta   90.00
_cell.angle_gamma   90.00
#
_symmetry.space_group_name_H-M   'P 1'
#
loop_
_entity.id
_entity.type
_entity.pdbx_description
1 polymer ?
#
loop_
_entity_poly.entity_id
_entity_poly.type
_entity_poly.pdbx_seq_one_letter_code
_entity_poly.pdbx_strand_id
1 'polypeptide(L)'
;MSISLFIIGIVLGGIATLVTLIFIVISLVGGKNKNAGIWAVAFVFSLIILILSIFQIAKRVGQKVSSGIEWMKDQKENGLSTADSATENYYVQERQYFLDTLNKYTNESLQAKMPADYYANIKAVRASDSSVILPFVYPFSIRYNSSTYLGSILSDVNDTVYLSNISQMAFDENFVIAKVENSGDTKLLKEGRGEIEYILFDLRTREYLSFVSQAQLLEKSGKIGYAGSQTMTYLSDLYRGWLDPLEPLNFDF
;
A
#
# COMPACT_ATOMS: atom_id res chain seq x y z
N MET A 1 29.37 24.45 -6.93
CA MET A 1 30.10 23.32 -7.58
C MET A 1 29.38 22.01 -7.29
N SER A 2 28.92 21.33 -8.34
CA SER A 2 28.10 20.12 -8.22
C SER A 2 28.93 18.95 -7.68
N ILE A 3 28.30 18.10 -6.87
CA ILE A 3 28.88 16.88 -6.29
C ILE A 3 29.49 15.99 -7.38
N SER A 4 28.92 16.02 -8.57
CA SER A 4 29.37 15.30 -9.76
C SER A 4 30.82 15.61 -10.11
N LEU A 5 31.27 16.87 -10.02
CA LEU A 5 32.65 17.24 -10.34
C LEU A 5 33.68 16.65 -9.37
N PHE A 6 33.32 16.46 -8.10
CA PHE A 6 34.23 15.90 -7.08
C PHE A 6 34.32 14.38 -7.15
N ILE A 7 33.21 13.70 -7.42
CA ILE A 7 33.21 12.25 -7.68
C ILE A 7 34.04 11.94 -8.93
N ILE A 8 33.85 12.73 -9.98
CA ILE A 8 34.68 12.64 -11.19
C ILE A 8 36.16 12.90 -10.85
N GLY A 9 36.47 13.87 -9.98
CA GLY A 9 37.83 14.14 -9.50
C GLY A 9 38.47 12.97 -8.75
N ILE A 10 37.71 12.24 -7.91
CA ILE A 10 38.21 11.05 -7.19
C ILE A 10 38.45 9.89 -8.16
N VAL A 11 37.52 9.65 -9.08
CA VAL A 11 37.65 8.57 -10.06
C VAL A 11 38.82 8.83 -11.01
N LEU A 12 38.91 10.04 -11.57
CA LEU A 12 40.00 10.41 -12.47
C LEU A 12 41.35 10.49 -11.73
N GLY A 13 41.36 11.03 -10.51
CA GLY A 13 42.55 11.09 -9.66
C GLY A 13 43.06 9.69 -9.34
N GLY A 14 42.18 8.77 -8.90
CA GLY A 14 42.54 7.39 -8.57
C GLY A 14 43.09 6.61 -9.78
N ILE A 15 42.46 6.75 -10.95
CA ILE A 15 42.95 6.14 -12.19
C ILE A 15 44.31 6.73 -12.58
N ALA A 16 44.49 8.06 -12.52
CA ALA A 16 45.75 8.70 -12.84
C ALA A 16 46.89 8.29 -11.90
N THR A 17 46.62 8.16 -10.60
CA THR A 17 47.59 7.68 -9.60
C THR A 17 48.02 6.24 -9.87
N LEU A 18 47.07 5.37 -10.25
CA LEU A 18 47.36 3.98 -10.60
C LEU A 18 48.22 3.87 -11.86
N VAL A 19 47.85 4.61 -12.91
CA VAL A 19 48.56 4.60 -14.19
C VAL A 19 49.98 5.15 -14.04
N THR A 20 50.15 6.27 -13.34
CA THR A 20 51.47 6.86 -13.10
C THR A 20 52.36 5.94 -12.27
N LEU A 21 51.81 5.24 -11.26
CA LEU A 21 52.54 4.25 -10.48
C LEU A 21 53.07 3.09 -11.36
N ILE A 22 52.23 2.55 -12.24
CA ILE A 22 52.63 1.49 -13.20
C ILE A 22 53.78 1.96 -14.09
N PHE A 23 53.69 3.18 -14.64
CA PHE A 23 54.74 3.73 -15.50
C PHE A 23 56.04 4.05 -14.76
N ILE A 24 55.99 4.43 -13.47
CA ILE A 24 57.19 4.57 -12.62
C ILE A 24 57.89 3.22 -12.50
N VAL A 25 57.17 2.16 -12.15
CA VAL A 25 57.73 0.81 -11.97
C VAL A 25 58.38 0.32 -13.27
N ILE A 26 57.68 0.45 -14.41
CA ILE A 26 58.22 0.06 -15.72
C ILE A 26 59.47 0.87 -16.08
N SER A 27 59.48 2.18 -15.79
CA SER A 27 60.61 3.06 -16.12
C SER A 27 61.86 2.76 -15.27
N LEU A 28 61.66 2.38 -14.00
CA LEU A 28 62.72 1.98 -13.08
C LEU A 28 63.31 0.62 -13.46
N VAL A 29 62.46 -0.36 -13.79
CA VAL A 29 62.90 -1.68 -14.26
C VAL A 29 63.64 -1.58 -15.60
N GLY A 30 63.24 -0.66 -16.49
CA GLY A 30 63.90 -0.41 -17.77
C GLY A 30 65.18 0.46 -17.70
N GLY A 31 65.65 0.85 -16.51
CA GLY A 31 66.85 1.69 -16.33
C GLY A 31 66.72 3.12 -16.84
N LYS A 32 65.50 3.58 -17.17
CA LYS A 32 65.22 4.93 -17.72
C LYS A 32 64.88 5.91 -16.61
N ASN A 33 65.87 6.18 -15.74
CA ASN A 33 65.71 6.96 -14.52
C ASN A 33 65.17 8.39 -14.74
N LYS A 34 65.49 9.03 -15.87
CA LYS A 34 64.92 10.36 -16.22
C LYS A 34 63.40 10.29 -16.45
N ASN A 35 62.91 9.23 -17.08
CA ASN A 35 61.47 9.06 -17.32
C ASN A 35 60.75 8.71 -16.02
N ALA A 36 61.36 7.89 -15.15
CA ALA A 36 60.82 7.59 -13.83
C ALA A 36 60.62 8.87 -12.98
N GLY A 37 61.54 9.84 -13.07
CA GLY A 37 61.42 11.13 -12.39
C GLY A 37 60.22 11.96 -12.85
N ILE A 38 59.94 12.00 -14.16
CA ILE A 38 58.78 12.72 -14.72
C ILE A 38 57.48 12.08 -14.25
N TRP A 39 57.40 10.75 -14.26
CA TRP A 39 56.23 10.02 -13.77
C TRP A 39 56.02 10.16 -12.26
N ALA A 40 57.11 10.25 -11.48
CA ALA A 40 57.04 10.50 -10.04
C ALA A 40 56.44 11.88 -9.70
N VAL A 41 56.79 12.92 -10.46
CA VAL A 41 56.18 14.25 -10.29
C VAL A 41 54.69 14.20 -10.61
N ALA A 42 54.29 13.56 -11.71
CA ALA A 42 52.88 13.38 -12.08
C ALA A 42 52.09 12.59 -11.02
N PHE A 43 52.71 11.58 -10.41
CA PHE A 43 52.14 10.81 -9.31
C PHE A 43 51.85 11.69 -8.09
N VAL A 44 52.81 12.52 -7.66
CA VAL A 44 52.63 13.44 -6.52
C VAL A 44 51.48 14.42 -6.77
N PHE A 45 51.39 15.00 -7.97
CA PHE A 45 50.27 15.90 -8.32
C PHE A 45 48.92 15.17 -8.30
N SER A 46 48.85 13.95 -8.81
CA SER A 46 47.60 13.15 -8.78
C SER A 46 47.16 12.83 -7.35
N LEU A 47 48.11 12.56 -6.46
CA LEU A 47 47.86 12.27 -5.05
C LEU A 47 47.31 13.50 -4.31
N ILE A 48 47.86 14.69 -4.57
CA ILE A 48 47.38 15.95 -3.98
C ILE A 48 45.93 16.23 -4.40
N ILE A 49 45.60 16.03 -5.67
CA ILE A 49 44.22 16.23 -6.19
C ILE A 49 43.25 15.23 -5.54
N LEU A 50 43.67 13.97 -5.39
CA LEU A 50 42.88 12.93 -4.72
C LEU A 50 42.60 13.28 -3.26
N ILE A 51 43.64 13.69 -2.51
CA ILE A 51 43.52 14.06 -1.10
C ILE A 51 42.61 15.28 -0.93
N LEU A 52 42.78 16.33 -1.74
CA LEU A 52 41.93 17.52 -1.69
C LEU A 52 40.47 17.20 -2.02
N SER A 53 40.22 16.30 -2.98
CA SER A 53 38.87 15.86 -3.35
C SER A 53 38.21 15.07 -2.23
N ILE A 54 38.95 14.17 -1.56
CA ILE A 54 38.46 13.40 -0.41
C ILE A 54 38.15 14.33 0.78
N PHE A 55 39.06 15.28 1.09
CA PHE A 55 38.89 16.17 2.23
C PHE A 55 37.68 17.10 2.08
N GLN A 56 37.40 17.56 0.85
CA GLN A 56 36.22 18.38 0.57
C GLN A 56 34.92 17.58 0.63
N ILE A 57 34.91 16.32 0.19
CA ILE A 57 33.75 15.44 0.37
C ILE A 57 33.54 15.15 1.86
N ALA A 58 34.59 14.83 2.62
CA ALA A 58 34.50 14.60 4.06
C ALA A 58 33.94 15.83 4.80
N LYS A 59 34.38 17.05 4.45
CA LYS A 59 33.83 18.29 5.02
C LYS A 59 32.36 18.50 4.69
N ARG A 60 31.94 18.17 3.45
CA ARG A 60 30.55 18.34 2.98
C ARG A 60 29.61 17.26 3.51
N VAL A 61 30.10 16.03 3.66
CA VAL A 61 29.40 14.93 4.33
C VAL A 61 29.30 15.24 5.82
N GLY A 62 30.36 15.71 6.46
CA GLY A 62 30.33 16.16 7.86
C GLY A 62 29.31 17.27 8.12
N GLN A 63 29.22 18.25 7.22
CA GLN A 63 28.19 19.30 7.30
C GLN A 63 26.77 18.79 7.04
N LYS A 64 26.57 17.86 6.10
CA LYS A 64 25.26 17.23 5.83
C LYS A 64 24.82 16.26 6.92
N VAL A 65 25.76 15.57 7.54
CA VAL A 65 25.52 14.66 8.68
C VAL A 65 25.24 15.49 9.94
N SER A 66 25.98 16.59 10.17
CA SER A 66 25.66 17.53 11.25
C SER A 66 24.28 18.16 11.07
N SER A 67 23.93 18.63 9.87
CA SER A 67 22.59 19.17 9.60
C SER A 67 21.51 18.10 9.62
N GLY A 68 21.83 16.85 9.26
CA GLY A 68 20.90 15.72 9.34
C GLY A 68 20.67 15.26 10.78
N ILE A 69 21.70 15.32 11.64
CA ILE A 69 21.61 15.03 13.07
C ILE A 69 20.90 16.18 13.80
N GLU A 70 21.17 17.45 13.46
CA GLU A 70 20.41 18.60 13.97
C GLU A 70 18.96 18.54 13.50
N TRP A 71 18.69 18.23 12.23
CA TRP A 71 17.32 18.03 11.74
C TRP A 71 16.62 16.85 12.45
N MET A 72 17.30 15.72 12.67
CA MET A 72 16.73 14.62 13.45
C MET A 72 16.53 14.97 14.93
N LYS A 73 17.37 15.85 15.51
CA LYS A 73 17.25 16.27 16.90
C LYS A 73 16.12 17.28 17.06
N ASP A 74 15.97 18.22 16.13
CA ASP A 74 14.82 19.14 16.02
C ASP A 74 13.51 18.38 15.75
N GLN A 75 13.55 17.32 14.92
CA GLN A 75 12.40 16.44 14.68
C GLN A 75 12.13 15.48 15.84
N LYS A 76 13.13 15.14 16.65
CA LYS A 76 12.95 14.33 17.87
C LYS A 76 12.38 15.15 19.02
N GLU A 77 12.75 16.41 19.14
CA GLU A 77 12.21 17.33 20.15
C GLU A 77 10.86 17.92 19.74
N ASN A 78 10.55 18.06 18.44
CA ASN A 78 9.25 18.59 17.97
C ASN A 78 8.29 17.57 17.33
N GLY A 79 8.72 16.34 17.00
CA GLY A 79 7.98 15.42 16.12
C GLY A 79 7.65 14.05 16.72
N LEU A 80 8.01 13.77 17.97
CA LEU A 80 7.70 12.48 18.63
C LEU A 80 6.39 12.48 19.43
N SER A 81 5.56 13.51 19.26
CA SER A 81 4.21 13.58 19.83
C SER A 81 3.08 13.51 18.79
N THR A 82 3.36 13.29 17.50
CA THR A 82 2.35 13.37 16.41
C THR A 82 2.35 12.26 15.35
N ALA A 83 3.23 11.26 15.42
CA ALA A 83 3.21 10.15 14.45
C ALA A 83 1.95 9.26 14.57
N ASP A 84 1.48 9.04 15.79
CA ASP A 84 0.22 8.32 16.04
C ASP A 84 -0.98 9.13 15.55
N SER A 85 -0.97 10.46 15.74
CA SER A 85 -2.10 11.31 15.32
C SER A 85 -2.18 11.51 13.81
N ALA A 86 -1.06 11.52 13.08
CA ALA A 86 -1.10 11.61 11.61
C ALA A 86 -1.65 10.32 10.96
N THR A 87 -1.27 9.16 11.50
CA THR A 87 -1.73 7.84 11.03
C THR A 87 -3.20 7.61 11.41
N GLU A 88 -3.58 7.96 12.63
CA GLU A 88 -4.97 7.95 13.09
C GLU A 88 -5.85 8.89 12.24
N ASN A 89 -5.37 10.09 11.92
CA ASN A 89 -6.08 11.04 11.05
C ASN A 89 -6.28 10.51 9.63
N TYR A 90 -5.32 9.76 9.07
CA TYR A 90 -5.46 9.15 7.75
C TYR A 90 -6.58 8.10 7.72
N TYR A 91 -6.58 7.16 8.68
CA TYR A 91 -7.63 6.13 8.76
C TYR A 91 -8.99 6.70 9.11
N VAL A 92 -9.07 7.78 9.89
CA VAL A 92 -10.32 8.52 10.14
C VAL A 92 -10.86 9.12 8.82
N GLN A 93 -10.00 9.76 8.02
CA GLN A 93 -10.41 10.35 6.74
C GLN A 93 -10.86 9.30 5.71
N GLU A 94 -10.15 8.18 5.61
CA GLU A 94 -10.49 7.08 4.69
C GLU A 94 -11.84 6.46 5.07
N ARG A 95 -12.09 6.23 6.36
CA ARG A 95 -13.38 5.75 6.87
C ARG A 95 -14.50 6.73 6.55
N GLN A 96 -14.29 8.02 6.78
CA GLN A 96 -15.31 9.03 6.50
C GLN A 96 -15.64 9.08 5.01
N TYR A 97 -14.64 9.08 4.13
CA TYR A 97 -14.85 9.05 2.68
C TYR A 97 -15.64 7.81 2.22
N PHE A 98 -15.35 6.65 2.80
CA PHE A 98 -16.09 5.43 2.50
C PHE A 98 -17.53 5.49 3.03
N LEU A 99 -17.75 6.00 4.24
CA LEU A 99 -19.10 6.21 4.79
C LEU A 99 -19.92 7.18 3.96
N ASP A 100 -19.32 8.28 3.47
CA ASP A 100 -19.97 9.21 2.56
C ASP A 100 -20.37 8.53 1.24
N THR A 101 -19.53 7.63 0.75
CA THR A 101 -19.80 6.82 -0.44
C THR A 101 -20.96 5.84 -0.21
N LEU A 102 -20.99 5.15 0.93
CA LEU A 102 -22.10 4.27 1.32
C LEU A 102 -23.41 5.05 1.46
N ASN A 103 -23.36 6.23 2.08
CA ASN A 103 -24.52 7.10 2.20
C ASN A 103 -25.07 7.50 0.83
N LYS A 104 -24.19 7.94 -0.09
CA LYS A 104 -24.56 8.28 -1.47
C LYS A 104 -25.20 7.11 -2.22
N TYR A 105 -24.75 5.88 -1.99
CA TYR A 105 -25.31 4.68 -2.59
C TYR A 105 -26.44 4.05 -1.78
N THR A 106 -26.93 4.71 -0.74
CA THR A 106 -28.17 4.28 -0.09
C THR A 106 -29.34 4.66 -0.98
N ASN A 107 -30.06 3.67 -1.50
CA ASN A 107 -31.26 3.89 -2.31
C ASN A 107 -32.26 4.82 -1.59
N GLU A 108 -32.84 5.79 -2.30
CA GLU A 108 -33.79 6.77 -1.72
C GLU A 108 -34.95 6.11 -0.94
N SER A 109 -35.44 4.96 -1.41
CA SER A 109 -36.51 4.21 -0.75
C SER A 109 -36.11 3.64 0.61
N LEU A 110 -34.81 3.43 0.83
CA LEU A 110 -34.21 2.98 2.07
C LEU A 110 -33.76 4.16 2.94
N GLN A 111 -33.32 5.28 2.34
CA GLN A 111 -32.96 6.50 3.07
C GLN A 111 -34.12 7.01 3.94
N ALA A 112 -35.36 6.96 3.45
CA ALA A 112 -36.54 7.39 4.22
C ALA A 112 -36.80 6.55 5.49
N LYS A 113 -36.22 5.35 5.57
CA LYS A 113 -36.35 4.42 6.70
C LYS A 113 -35.10 4.36 7.57
N MET A 114 -34.01 4.96 7.10
CA MET A 114 -32.72 4.95 7.78
C MET A 114 -32.74 5.94 8.95
N PRO A 115 -32.19 5.59 10.12
CA PRO A 115 -31.95 6.54 11.20
C PRO A 115 -31.08 7.72 10.72
N ALA A 116 -31.42 8.93 11.14
CA ALA A 116 -30.79 10.16 10.65
C ALA A 116 -29.26 10.24 10.87
N ASP A 117 -28.76 9.49 11.85
CA ASP A 117 -27.36 9.44 12.28
C ASP A 117 -26.70 8.07 12.00
N TYR A 118 -27.32 7.21 11.19
CA TYR A 118 -26.84 5.84 10.94
C TYR A 118 -25.35 5.80 10.54
N TYR A 119 -24.96 6.48 9.46
CA TYR A 119 -23.56 6.51 9.01
C TYR A 119 -22.64 7.36 9.90
N ALA A 120 -23.19 8.27 10.70
CA ALA A 120 -22.38 9.05 11.65
C ALA A 120 -21.95 8.22 12.87
N ASN A 121 -22.76 7.22 13.24
CA ASN A 121 -22.55 6.43 14.46
C ASN A 121 -22.22 4.95 14.20
N ILE A 122 -22.27 4.48 12.96
CA ILE A 122 -21.94 3.09 12.63
C ILE A 122 -20.46 2.80 12.88
N LYS A 123 -20.19 1.70 13.59
CA LYS A 123 -18.85 1.27 13.96
C LYS A 123 -18.63 -0.17 13.52
N ALA A 124 -17.37 -0.52 13.28
CA ALA A 124 -16.99 -1.92 13.14
C ALA A 124 -17.16 -2.63 14.50
N VAL A 125 -17.76 -3.81 14.50
CA VAL A 125 -18.03 -4.60 15.71
C VAL A 125 -17.34 -5.95 15.58
N ARG A 126 -16.54 -6.35 16.58
CA ARG A 126 -16.02 -7.72 16.63
C ARG A 126 -17.14 -8.68 17.02
N ALA A 127 -17.38 -9.68 16.19
CA ALA A 127 -18.30 -10.77 16.48
C ALA A 127 -17.60 -11.86 17.32
N SER A 128 -18.40 -12.77 17.90
CA SER A 128 -17.92 -13.84 18.77
C SER A 128 -17.07 -14.91 18.07
N ASP A 129 -17.14 -14.99 16.75
CA ASP A 129 -16.43 -15.94 15.89
C ASP A 129 -15.12 -15.37 15.31
N SER A 130 -14.58 -14.33 15.95
CA SER A 130 -13.39 -13.58 15.49
C SER A 130 -13.57 -12.85 14.16
N SER A 131 -14.79 -12.81 13.60
CA SER A 131 -15.09 -11.95 12.46
C SER A 131 -15.33 -10.49 12.91
N VAL A 132 -15.22 -9.57 11.97
CA VAL A 132 -15.51 -8.16 12.16
C VAL A 132 -16.71 -7.80 11.29
N ILE A 133 -17.75 -7.26 11.90
CA ILE A 133 -18.91 -6.69 11.23
C ILE A 133 -18.55 -5.25 10.86
N LEU A 134 -18.61 -4.93 9.58
CA LEU A 134 -18.18 -3.69 8.96
C LEU A 134 -19.40 -3.00 8.31
N PRO A 135 -19.43 -1.65 8.31
CA PRO A 135 -20.50 -0.88 7.67
C PRO A 135 -20.68 -1.24 6.20
N PHE A 136 -21.92 -1.31 5.73
CA PHE A 136 -22.23 -1.39 4.30
C PHE A 136 -23.48 -0.56 3.98
N VAL A 137 -24.01 -0.70 2.76
CA VAL A 137 -25.21 0.05 2.34
C VAL A 137 -26.39 -0.38 3.20
N TYR A 138 -27.01 0.55 3.92
CA TYR A 138 -28.17 0.27 4.78
C TYR A 138 -29.27 -0.50 4.03
N PRO A 139 -29.90 -1.54 4.63
CA PRO A 139 -29.74 -2.05 6.00
C PRO A 139 -28.74 -3.21 6.11
N PHE A 140 -27.73 -3.27 5.23
CA PHE A 140 -26.79 -4.36 5.17
C PHE A 140 -25.46 -4.00 5.84
N SER A 141 -24.75 -5.03 6.28
CA SER A 141 -23.36 -4.99 6.75
C SER A 141 -22.52 -6.07 6.09
N ILE A 142 -21.19 -5.93 6.16
CA ILE A 142 -20.23 -6.95 5.76
C ILE A 142 -19.66 -7.61 7.00
N ARG A 143 -19.84 -8.92 7.17
CA ARG A 143 -19.11 -9.72 8.15
C ARG A 143 -17.86 -10.26 7.49
N TYR A 144 -16.71 -9.76 7.90
CA TYR A 144 -15.41 -10.12 7.37
C TYR A 144 -14.65 -11.04 8.32
N ASN A 145 -14.17 -12.16 7.81
CA ASN A 145 -13.34 -13.10 8.56
C ASN A 145 -11.87 -12.88 8.18
N SER A 146 -11.06 -12.38 9.13
CA SER A 146 -9.63 -12.11 8.91
C SER A 146 -8.78 -13.37 8.72
N SER A 147 -9.25 -14.55 9.15
CA SER A 147 -8.53 -15.81 8.97
C SER A 147 -8.63 -16.34 7.54
N THR A 148 -9.77 -16.13 6.89
CA THR A 148 -10.01 -16.60 5.52
C THR A 148 -9.92 -15.48 4.49
N TYR A 149 -9.87 -14.21 4.93
CA TYR A 149 -9.96 -13.03 4.08
C TYR A 149 -11.26 -12.97 3.25
N LEU A 150 -12.33 -13.60 3.74
CA LEU A 150 -13.63 -13.65 3.08
C LEU A 150 -14.70 -12.92 3.88
N GLY A 151 -15.65 -12.32 3.17
CA GLY A 151 -16.78 -11.61 3.73
C GLY A 151 -18.12 -12.23 3.42
N SER A 152 -19.15 -11.74 4.12
CA SER A 152 -20.55 -12.08 3.88
C SER A 152 -21.41 -10.82 3.99
N ILE A 153 -22.41 -10.67 3.12
CA ILE A 153 -23.46 -9.65 3.25
C ILE A 153 -24.52 -10.17 4.21
N LEU A 154 -24.76 -9.42 5.28
CA LEU A 154 -25.81 -9.67 6.27
C LEU A 154 -26.78 -8.49 6.36
N SER A 155 -27.96 -8.75 6.92
CA SER A 155 -28.88 -7.69 7.35
C SER A 155 -28.63 -7.31 8.81
N ASP A 156 -28.54 -6.01 9.08
CA ASP A 156 -28.37 -5.43 10.41
C ASP A 156 -29.55 -5.70 11.35
N VAL A 157 -30.71 -6.03 10.80
CA VAL A 157 -31.97 -6.15 11.56
C VAL A 157 -32.15 -7.55 12.15
N ASN A 158 -31.58 -8.58 11.52
CA ASN A 158 -31.90 -9.97 11.83
C ASN A 158 -30.75 -10.97 11.60
N ASP A 159 -29.52 -10.49 11.37
CA ASP A 159 -28.31 -11.29 11.12
C ASP A 159 -28.45 -12.34 10.00
N THR A 160 -29.42 -12.17 9.10
CA THR A 160 -29.60 -13.08 7.96
C THR A 160 -28.49 -12.86 6.95
N VAL A 161 -27.76 -13.93 6.63
CA VAL A 161 -26.70 -13.93 5.60
C VAL A 161 -27.33 -14.15 4.23
N TYR A 162 -27.12 -13.21 3.31
CA TYR A 162 -27.65 -13.29 1.94
C TYR A 162 -26.62 -13.76 0.92
N LEU A 163 -25.35 -13.42 1.15
CA LEU A 163 -24.24 -13.80 0.29
C LEU A 163 -23.02 -14.06 1.18
N SER A 164 -22.33 -15.18 0.98
CA SER A 164 -21.15 -15.58 1.76
C SER A 164 -19.93 -15.78 0.86
N ASN A 165 -18.76 -15.95 1.48
CA ASN A 165 -17.49 -16.27 0.83
C ASN A 165 -17.04 -15.23 -0.21
N ILE A 166 -17.40 -13.96 -0.01
CA ILE A 166 -17.05 -12.85 -0.90
C ILE A 166 -15.57 -12.52 -0.70
N SER A 167 -14.75 -12.57 -1.74
CA SER A 167 -13.35 -12.11 -1.69
C SER A 167 -13.19 -10.69 -2.24
N GLN A 168 -13.91 -10.39 -3.33
CA GLN A 168 -13.89 -9.09 -3.99
C GLN A 168 -15.31 -8.60 -4.27
N MET A 169 -15.51 -7.29 -4.25
CA MET A 169 -16.79 -6.70 -4.65
C MET A 169 -16.65 -5.31 -5.27
N ALA A 170 -17.69 -4.89 -5.97
CA ALA A 170 -18.01 -3.51 -6.28
C ALA A 170 -19.53 -3.34 -6.22
N PHE A 171 -20.01 -2.12 -6.02
CA PHE A 171 -21.42 -1.88 -5.77
C PHE A 171 -21.86 -0.50 -6.26
N ASP A 172 -23.17 -0.36 -6.42
CA ASP A 172 -23.88 0.90 -6.59
C ASP A 172 -25.11 0.94 -5.65
N GLU A 173 -26.07 1.80 -5.96
CA GLU A 173 -27.29 1.97 -5.17
C GLU A 173 -28.24 0.77 -5.15
N ASN A 174 -28.18 -0.10 -6.16
CA ASN A 174 -29.16 -1.17 -6.35
C ASN A 174 -28.52 -2.55 -6.41
N PHE A 175 -27.26 -2.65 -6.79
CA PHE A 175 -26.60 -3.92 -7.04
C PHE A 175 -25.20 -4.00 -6.47
N VAL A 176 -24.81 -5.23 -6.16
CA VAL A 176 -23.44 -5.62 -5.83
C VAL A 176 -22.98 -6.62 -6.88
N ILE A 177 -21.80 -6.39 -7.45
CA ILE A 177 -21.06 -7.41 -8.18
C ILE A 177 -19.99 -7.98 -7.25
N ALA A 178 -19.88 -9.30 -7.17
CA ALA A 178 -18.99 -9.97 -6.24
C ALA A 178 -18.28 -11.17 -6.88
N LYS A 179 -17.05 -11.41 -6.44
CA LYS A 179 -16.34 -12.67 -6.63
C LYS A 179 -16.46 -13.49 -5.35
N VAL A 180 -16.94 -14.72 -5.47
CA VAL A 180 -17.17 -15.63 -4.37
C VAL A 180 -16.26 -16.85 -4.48
N GLU A 181 -15.62 -17.24 -3.38
CA GLU A 181 -14.61 -18.31 -3.31
C GLU A 181 -15.07 -19.42 -2.37
N ASN A 182 -15.66 -20.47 -2.95
CA ASN A 182 -16.24 -21.60 -2.24
C ASN A 182 -15.27 -22.78 -2.07
N SER A 183 -14.00 -22.68 -2.45
CA SER A 183 -13.03 -23.78 -2.40
C SER A 183 -12.90 -24.44 -1.01
N GLY A 184 -13.16 -23.70 0.07
CA GLY A 184 -13.16 -24.21 1.44
C GLY A 184 -14.53 -24.73 1.93
N ASP A 185 -15.62 -24.51 1.20
CA ASP A 185 -16.98 -24.84 1.62
C ASP A 185 -17.47 -26.13 0.95
N THR A 186 -17.14 -27.24 1.57
CA THR A 186 -17.52 -28.58 1.08
C THR A 186 -19.04 -28.79 0.95
N LYS A 187 -19.87 -28.01 1.65
CA LYS A 187 -21.32 -28.10 1.54
C LYS A 187 -21.80 -27.46 0.24
N LEU A 188 -21.37 -26.24 -0.05
CA LEU A 188 -21.73 -25.54 -1.29
C LEU A 188 -21.21 -26.28 -2.53
N LEU A 189 -20.00 -26.84 -2.47
CA LEU A 189 -19.47 -27.66 -3.55
C LEU A 189 -20.30 -28.92 -3.81
N LYS A 190 -20.82 -29.58 -2.76
CA LYS A 190 -21.74 -30.72 -2.88
C LYS A 190 -23.11 -30.33 -3.44
N GLU A 191 -23.54 -29.10 -3.23
CA GLU A 191 -24.74 -28.51 -3.85
C GLU A 191 -24.51 -28.13 -5.33
N GLY A 192 -23.33 -28.39 -5.88
CA GLY A 192 -22.99 -28.15 -7.29
C GLY A 192 -22.52 -26.72 -7.58
N ARG A 193 -22.20 -25.94 -6.56
CA ARG A 193 -21.66 -24.57 -6.71
C ARG A 193 -20.23 -24.63 -7.22
N GLY A 194 -19.86 -23.63 -8.01
CA GLY A 194 -18.47 -23.49 -8.46
C GLY A 194 -17.53 -23.16 -7.31
N GLU A 195 -16.28 -23.61 -7.40
CA GLU A 195 -15.21 -23.17 -6.48
C GLU A 195 -15.02 -21.66 -6.54
N ILE A 196 -15.16 -21.07 -7.72
CA ILE A 196 -15.22 -19.62 -7.91
C ILE A 196 -16.52 -19.30 -8.66
N GLU A 197 -17.27 -18.34 -8.14
CA GLU A 197 -18.48 -17.83 -8.77
C GLU A 197 -18.43 -16.31 -8.84
N TYR A 198 -19.04 -15.76 -9.88
CA TYR A 198 -19.21 -14.33 -10.05
C TYR A 198 -20.69 -14.01 -9.86
N ILE A 199 -21.01 -13.16 -8.90
CA ILE A 199 -22.38 -12.98 -8.42
C ILE A 199 -22.84 -11.54 -8.66
N LEU A 200 -24.08 -11.40 -9.15
CA LEU A 200 -24.83 -10.16 -9.19
C LEU A 200 -25.92 -10.23 -8.13
N PHE A 201 -25.78 -9.46 -7.06
CA PHE A 201 -26.72 -9.40 -5.95
C PHE A 201 -27.54 -8.10 -6.02
N ASP A 202 -28.87 -8.20 -5.95
CA ASP A 202 -29.77 -7.05 -5.94
C ASP A 202 -30.07 -6.66 -4.48
N LEU A 203 -29.67 -5.45 -4.09
CA LEU A 203 -29.83 -4.91 -2.73
C LEU A 203 -31.31 -4.70 -2.37
N ARG A 204 -32.21 -4.57 -3.36
CA ARG A 204 -33.63 -4.30 -3.14
C ARG A 204 -34.41 -5.57 -2.93
N THR A 205 -34.15 -6.59 -3.75
CA THR A 205 -34.87 -7.88 -3.71
C THR A 205 -34.17 -8.91 -2.83
N ARG A 206 -32.87 -8.73 -2.55
CA ARG A 206 -31.99 -9.66 -1.82
C ARG A 206 -31.77 -10.98 -2.56
N GLU A 207 -32.05 -10.99 -3.86
CA GLU A 207 -31.80 -12.12 -4.74
C GLU A 207 -30.45 -11.97 -5.44
N TYR A 208 -29.91 -13.07 -5.94
CA TYR A 208 -28.71 -13.03 -6.75
C TYR A 208 -28.73 -14.00 -7.92
N LEU A 209 -27.89 -13.66 -8.91
CA LEU A 209 -27.59 -14.48 -10.06
C LEU A 209 -26.10 -14.83 -10.05
N SER A 210 -25.79 -16.11 -10.25
CA SER A 210 -24.42 -16.60 -10.36
C SER A 210 -23.99 -16.76 -11.82
N PHE A 211 -22.73 -16.46 -12.10
CA PHE A 211 -22.08 -16.52 -13.40
C PHE A 211 -20.74 -17.25 -13.27
N VAL A 212 -20.35 -17.92 -14.34
CA VAL A 212 -19.09 -18.68 -14.40
C VAL A 212 -17.87 -17.80 -14.73
N SER A 213 -18.10 -16.57 -15.20
CA SER A 213 -17.01 -15.63 -15.52
C SER A 213 -17.38 -14.19 -15.22
N GLN A 214 -16.36 -13.39 -14.88
CA GLN A 214 -16.49 -11.96 -14.65
C GLN A 214 -17.04 -11.22 -15.88
N ALA A 215 -16.66 -11.63 -17.09
CA ALA A 215 -17.12 -11.01 -18.32
C ALA A 215 -18.65 -11.12 -18.48
N GLN A 216 -19.22 -12.31 -18.20
CA GLN A 216 -20.66 -12.52 -18.24
C GLN A 216 -21.40 -11.69 -17.19
N LEU A 217 -20.84 -11.63 -15.97
CA LEU A 217 -21.37 -10.80 -14.89
C LEU A 217 -21.44 -9.33 -15.32
N LEU A 218 -20.34 -8.78 -15.84
CA LEU A 218 -20.27 -7.37 -16.25
C LEU A 218 -21.19 -7.05 -17.43
N GLU A 219 -21.28 -7.95 -18.40
CA GLU A 219 -22.20 -7.79 -19.53
C GLU A 219 -23.66 -7.76 -19.04
N LYS A 220 -24.03 -8.70 -18.15
CA LYS A 220 -25.39 -8.80 -17.65
C LYS A 220 -25.74 -7.66 -16.69
N SER A 221 -24.82 -7.27 -15.81
CA SER A 221 -25.02 -6.18 -14.85
C SER A 221 -25.25 -4.85 -15.58
N GLY A 222 -24.44 -4.53 -16.59
CA GLY A 222 -24.63 -3.33 -17.40
C GLY A 222 -25.98 -3.29 -18.12
N LYS A 223 -26.49 -4.44 -18.60
CA LYS A 223 -27.81 -4.53 -19.24
C LYS A 223 -28.98 -4.31 -18.28
N ILE A 224 -28.82 -4.61 -17.00
CA ILE A 224 -29.88 -4.44 -15.99
C ILE A 224 -29.78 -3.12 -15.22
N GLY A 225 -28.83 -2.25 -15.60
CA GLY A 225 -28.70 -0.90 -15.06
C GLY A 225 -27.69 -0.75 -13.93
N TYR A 226 -26.77 -1.69 -13.74
CA TYR A 226 -25.63 -1.47 -12.85
C TYR A 226 -24.73 -0.34 -13.39
N ALA A 227 -24.49 0.66 -12.55
CA ALA A 227 -23.72 1.87 -12.87
C ALA A 227 -22.45 2.02 -12.02
N GLY A 228 -22.17 1.07 -11.12
CA GLY A 228 -20.97 1.07 -10.29
C GLY A 228 -19.68 0.74 -11.04
N SER A 229 -18.57 0.65 -10.30
CA SER A 229 -17.27 0.25 -10.85
C SER A 229 -17.33 -1.14 -11.49
N GLN A 230 -16.72 -1.31 -12.66
CA GLN A 230 -16.55 -2.63 -13.30
C GLN A 230 -15.37 -3.42 -12.70
N THR A 231 -14.48 -2.74 -11.98
CA THR A 231 -13.37 -3.36 -11.25
C THR A 231 -13.84 -3.70 -9.84
N MET A 232 -13.80 -4.99 -9.49
CA MET A 232 -14.03 -5.47 -8.13
C MET A 232 -12.75 -5.33 -7.31
N THR A 233 -12.89 -4.87 -6.08
CA THR A 233 -11.78 -4.65 -5.14
C THR A 233 -11.86 -5.66 -4.01
N TYR A 234 -10.71 -6.12 -3.49
CA TYR A 234 -10.70 -7.01 -2.33
C TYR A 234 -11.34 -6.35 -1.12
N LEU A 235 -12.04 -7.15 -0.31
CA LEU A 235 -12.65 -6.64 0.92
C LEU A 235 -11.62 -6.06 1.90
N SER A 236 -10.43 -6.67 1.98
CA SER A 236 -9.32 -6.16 2.80
C SER A 236 -8.93 -4.73 2.41
N ASP A 237 -8.93 -4.44 1.11
CA ASP A 237 -8.54 -3.13 0.59
C ASP A 237 -9.68 -2.11 0.73
N LEU A 238 -10.93 -2.54 0.49
CA LEU A 238 -12.13 -1.69 0.67
C LEU A 238 -12.29 -1.23 2.13
N TYR A 239 -11.95 -2.10 3.08
CA TYR A 239 -12.16 -1.87 4.50
C TYR A 239 -10.87 -1.61 5.29
N ARG A 240 -9.78 -1.27 4.59
CA ARG A 240 -8.45 -1.09 5.19
C ARG A 240 -8.46 -0.14 6.39
N GLY A 241 -9.15 0.99 6.29
CA GLY A 241 -9.28 1.97 7.38
C GLY A 241 -9.98 1.45 8.65
N TRP A 242 -10.70 0.32 8.59
CA TRP A 242 -11.26 -0.37 9.77
C TRP A 242 -10.42 -1.57 10.21
N LEU A 243 -9.76 -2.27 9.29
CA LEU A 243 -9.04 -3.51 9.58
C LEU A 243 -7.62 -3.26 10.10
N ASP A 244 -6.88 -2.31 9.52
CA ASP A 244 -5.49 -2.03 9.91
C ASP A 244 -5.35 -1.56 11.37
N PRO A 245 -6.24 -0.69 11.91
CA PRO A 245 -6.17 -0.30 13.32
C PRO A 245 -6.53 -1.43 14.31
N LEU A 246 -7.14 -2.52 13.82
CA LEU A 246 -7.55 -3.67 14.64
C LEU A 246 -6.47 -4.76 14.71
N GLU A 247 -5.43 -4.66 13.89
CA GLU A 247 -4.22 -5.47 14.00
C GLU A 247 -3.16 -4.68 14.78
N PRO A 248 -2.90 -5.00 16.07
CA PRO A 248 -1.65 -4.54 16.66
C PRO A 248 -0.52 -5.17 15.83
N LEU A 249 0.22 -4.36 15.10
CA LEU A 249 1.52 -4.71 14.53
C LEU A 249 2.51 -4.95 15.68
N ASN A 250 2.33 -6.06 16.41
CA ASN A 250 3.34 -6.62 17.29
C ASN A 250 4.39 -7.31 16.40
N PHE A 251 5.26 -6.51 15.80
CA PHE A 251 6.57 -6.99 15.39
C PHE A 251 7.50 -6.97 16.60
N ASP A 252 7.34 -7.95 17.49
CA ASP A 252 8.43 -8.32 18.40
C ASP A 252 9.40 -9.22 17.60
N PHE A 253 10.52 -8.63 17.17
CA PHE A 253 11.72 -9.34 16.71
C PHE A 253 12.78 -9.34 17.83
#